data_AF-A0A838JBM8-F1
#
_entry.id   AF-A0A838JBM8-F1
#
_cell.length_a   1.000
_cell.length_b   1.000
_cell.length_c   1.000
_cell.angle_alpha   90.00
_cell.angle_beta   90.00
_cell.angle_gamma   90.00
#
_symmetry.space_group_name_H-M   'P 1'
#
loop_
_entity.id
_entity.type
_entity.pdbx_description
1 polymer ?
#
loop_
_entity_poly.entity_id
_entity_poly.type
_entity_poly.pdbx_seq_one_letter_code
_entity_poly.pdbx_strand_id
1 'polypeptide(L)'
;MIDKVGGHAERIAKYEFDHGKDEVERFLDSVLSIQEHVDYNLLLRSNDAKDEKAAQPSSGAYDDLWGLEDKEKRAEEERERRLGKPPKFPEKPEKDLLLFLMRHAPHLTPWQRDIIDIVRIEMLYFVPQMQTKTMNEGWASIWHSRIMREMGDKGLISDSDTVEFAQLHSSVLTPSRTSLNPYYIGFKIFEDIERRWDNPTPEERDRLGRKPGMGRQKIFEVRELDNDVSFLRNYLTEDLVRDLDLYLYKKDGDEWVVAEKNWQKVRDTIVANMTNFGHPYLVVDNGDYRGNRELYIKHLFEGQELDLNYAEKTLHHVFQLWGRPIHLETVFEGKRILLTYDGERNSKSTLEK
;
A
#
# COMPACT_ATOMS: atom_id res chain seq x y z
N MET A 1 -23.24 -3.78 -3.71
CA MET A 1 -21.95 -3.31 -4.26
C MET A 1 -22.14 -2.87 -5.71
N ILE A 2 -22.65 -3.76 -6.57
CA ILE A 2 -23.03 -3.44 -7.96
C ILE A 2 -23.93 -2.19 -8.01
N ASP A 3 -24.90 -2.07 -7.10
CA ASP A 3 -25.78 -0.90 -7.05
C ASP A 3 -25.06 0.41 -6.66
N LYS A 4 -23.99 0.33 -5.86
CA LYS A 4 -23.18 1.51 -5.48
C LYS A 4 -22.33 1.97 -6.65
N VAL A 5 -21.66 1.04 -7.33
CA VAL A 5 -20.85 1.32 -8.52
C VAL A 5 -21.73 1.87 -9.65
N GLY A 6 -22.92 1.28 -9.83
CA GLY A 6 -23.93 1.81 -10.77
C GLY A 6 -24.33 3.25 -10.45
N GLY A 7 -24.63 3.54 -9.18
CA GLY A 7 -24.94 4.90 -8.74
C GLY A 7 -23.77 5.88 -8.90
N HIS A 8 -22.53 5.43 -8.73
CA HIS A 8 -21.34 6.24 -9.01
C HIS A 8 -21.22 6.56 -10.50
N ALA A 9 -21.38 5.56 -11.37
CA ALA A 9 -21.34 5.74 -12.82
C ALA A 9 -22.43 6.69 -13.34
N GLU A 10 -23.65 6.59 -12.82
CA GLU A 10 -24.75 7.51 -13.15
C GLU A 10 -24.43 8.96 -12.76
N ARG A 11 -23.82 9.18 -11.60
CA ARG A 11 -23.39 10.52 -11.17
C ARG A 11 -22.29 11.08 -12.06
N ILE A 12 -21.28 10.29 -12.40
CA ILE A 12 -20.22 10.70 -13.33
C ILE A 12 -20.82 11.07 -14.70
N ALA A 13 -21.69 10.23 -15.26
CA ALA A 13 -22.35 10.51 -16.53
C ALA A 13 -23.19 11.79 -16.50
N LYS A 14 -23.84 12.09 -15.36
CA LYS A 14 -24.54 13.35 -15.15
C LYS A 14 -23.57 14.54 -15.16
N TYR A 15 -22.43 14.44 -14.48
CA TYR A 15 -21.42 15.51 -14.51
C TYR A 15 -20.81 15.71 -15.89
N GLU A 16 -20.61 14.64 -16.68
CA GLU A 16 -20.17 14.75 -18.06
C GLU A 16 -21.18 15.52 -18.92
N PHE A 17 -22.48 15.31 -18.69
CA PHE A 17 -23.54 16.05 -19.36
C PHE A 17 -23.59 17.53 -18.94
N ASP A 18 -23.48 17.81 -17.64
CA ASP A 18 -23.61 19.15 -17.08
C ASP A 18 -22.36 20.04 -17.31
N HIS A 19 -21.16 19.46 -17.28
CA HIS A 19 -19.87 20.18 -17.29
C HIS A 19 -19.00 19.90 -18.52
N GLY A 20 -19.39 18.93 -19.35
CA GLY A 20 -18.61 18.48 -20.50
C GLY A 20 -17.63 17.37 -20.13
N LYS A 21 -17.53 16.38 -21.02
CA LYS A 21 -16.73 15.17 -20.82
C LYS A 21 -15.26 15.46 -20.54
N ASP A 22 -14.61 16.29 -21.37
CA ASP A 22 -13.18 16.58 -21.24
C ASP A 22 -12.81 17.22 -19.89
N GLU A 23 -13.71 18.03 -19.33
CA GLU A 23 -13.47 18.67 -18.02
C GLU A 23 -13.57 17.67 -16.87
N VAL A 24 -14.54 16.76 -16.94
CA VAL A 24 -14.70 15.68 -15.96
C VAL A 24 -13.52 14.72 -16.04
N GLU A 25 -13.09 14.31 -17.24
CA GLU A 25 -11.92 13.43 -17.42
C GLU A 25 -10.64 14.08 -16.89
N ARG A 26 -10.36 15.35 -17.23
CA ARG A 26 -9.19 16.07 -16.70
C ARG A 26 -9.17 16.15 -15.17
N PHE A 27 -10.33 16.35 -14.56
CA PHE A 27 -10.43 16.38 -13.11
C PHE A 27 -10.25 14.98 -12.52
N LEU A 28 -10.91 13.98 -13.09
CA LEU A 28 -10.82 12.59 -12.66
C LEU A 28 -9.38 12.06 -12.76
N ASP A 29 -8.66 12.34 -13.84
CA ASP A 29 -7.23 12.01 -13.98
C ASP A 29 -6.39 12.57 -12.83
N SER A 30 -6.70 13.79 -12.40
CA SER A 30 -6.01 14.42 -11.28
C SER A 30 -6.29 13.73 -9.94
N VAL A 31 -7.54 13.32 -9.71
CA VAL A 31 -7.91 12.53 -8.52
C VAL A 31 -7.27 11.14 -8.55
N LEU A 32 -7.31 10.47 -9.72
CA LEU A 32 -6.73 9.14 -9.92
C LEU A 32 -5.21 9.11 -9.72
N SER A 33 -4.51 10.22 -10.00
CA SER A 33 -3.06 10.32 -9.81
C SER A 33 -2.58 10.14 -8.36
N ILE A 34 -3.47 10.26 -7.38
CA ILE A 34 -3.19 10.13 -5.95
C ILE A 34 -4.18 9.21 -5.22
N GLN A 35 -4.93 8.38 -5.96
CA GLN A 35 -6.03 7.58 -5.43
C GLN A 35 -5.61 6.61 -4.31
N GLU A 36 -4.36 6.15 -4.34
CA GLU A 36 -3.81 5.19 -3.38
C GLU A 36 -3.46 5.82 -2.03
N HIS A 37 -3.52 7.15 -1.92
CA HIS A 37 -3.18 7.90 -0.71
C HIS A 37 -4.41 8.17 0.19
N VAL A 38 -5.13 7.11 0.52
CA VAL A 38 -6.25 7.09 1.48
C VAL A 38 -5.85 6.46 2.81
N ASP A 39 -6.48 6.86 3.92
CA ASP A 39 -6.26 6.21 5.22
C ASP A 39 -7.37 5.20 5.52
N TYR A 40 -7.06 3.93 5.32
CA TYR A 40 -7.98 2.83 5.63
C TYR A 40 -8.10 2.57 7.14
N ASN A 41 -7.15 3.02 7.96
CA ASN A 41 -7.22 2.84 9.41
C ASN A 41 -8.33 3.68 10.04
N LEU A 42 -8.84 4.70 9.34
CA LEU A 42 -10.02 5.45 9.76
C LEU A 42 -11.25 4.54 9.97
N LEU A 43 -11.38 3.46 9.19
CA LEU A 43 -12.45 2.47 9.35
C LEU A 43 -12.29 1.64 10.64
N LEU A 44 -11.05 1.42 11.08
CA LEU A 44 -10.74 0.72 12.33
C LEU A 44 -10.91 1.68 13.53
N ARG A 45 -10.36 2.90 13.42
CA ARG A 45 -10.41 3.94 14.45
C ARG A 45 -11.82 4.46 14.73
N SER A 46 -12.74 4.43 13.76
CA SER A 46 -14.13 4.87 14.02
C SER A 46 -14.86 3.97 15.01
N ASN A 47 -14.44 2.70 15.15
CA ASN A 47 -14.97 1.79 16.16
C ASN A 47 -14.34 2.06 17.53
N ASP A 48 -13.05 2.43 17.58
CA ASP A 48 -12.32 2.69 18.82
C ASP A 48 -12.66 4.05 19.46
N ALA A 49 -13.12 5.02 18.66
CA ALA A 49 -13.49 6.36 19.13
C ALA A 49 -14.69 6.39 20.10
N LYS A 50 -15.38 5.25 20.32
CA LYS A 50 -16.43 5.13 21.34
C LYS A 50 -15.94 4.66 22.71
N ASP A 51 -14.71 4.16 22.83
CA ASP A 51 -14.20 3.56 24.09
C ASP A 51 -12.94 4.22 24.67
N GLU A 52 -12.48 5.36 24.14
CA GLU A 52 -11.47 6.19 24.81
C GLU A 52 -12.08 7.11 25.87
N LYS A 53 -12.75 6.54 26.90
CA LYS A 53 -12.63 7.13 28.23
C LYS A 53 -11.22 6.82 28.69
N ALA A 54 -10.32 7.79 28.51
CA ALA A 54 -8.93 7.72 28.95
C ALA A 54 -8.83 7.04 30.32
N ALA A 55 -8.39 5.79 30.34
CA ALA A 55 -7.95 5.14 31.55
C ALA A 55 -6.78 5.99 32.06
N GLN A 56 -6.97 6.70 33.17
CA GLN A 56 -5.87 7.41 33.80
C GLN A 56 -4.77 6.39 34.11
N PRO A 57 -3.57 6.53 33.52
CA PRO A 57 -2.49 5.62 33.83
C PRO A 57 -2.21 5.74 35.34
N SER A 58 -2.32 4.61 36.05
CA SER A 58 -1.90 4.54 37.44
C SER A 58 -0.39 4.77 37.48
N SER A 59 0.03 5.87 38.10
CA SER A 59 1.44 6.27 38.19
C SER A 59 2.27 5.18 38.90
N GLY A 60 2.98 4.37 38.14
CA GLY A 60 3.93 3.37 38.64
C GLY A 60 5.32 3.97 38.90
N ALA A 61 6.17 3.25 39.64
CA ALA A 61 7.53 3.68 39.99
C ALA A 61 8.52 3.82 38.81
N TYR A 62 8.08 3.50 37.59
CA TYR A 62 8.87 3.51 36.34
C TYR A 62 8.19 4.30 35.21
N ASP A 63 7.20 5.14 35.55
CA ASP A 63 6.44 5.96 34.59
C ASP A 63 7.31 7.03 33.91
N ASP A 64 8.47 7.32 34.50
CA ASP A 64 9.50 8.22 33.98
C ASP A 64 10.25 7.69 32.76
N LEU A 65 10.26 6.36 32.56
CA LEU A 65 10.90 5.69 31.42
C LEU A 65 10.03 5.68 30.16
N TRP A 66 8.70 5.78 30.29
CA TRP A 66 7.75 5.61 29.18
C TRP A 66 7.31 6.92 28.50
N GLY A 67 7.94 8.06 28.82
CA GLY A 67 7.57 9.38 28.29
C GLY A 67 8.72 10.19 27.69
N LEU A 68 9.86 9.56 27.37
CA LEU A 68 11.02 10.26 26.83
C LEU A 68 10.75 10.82 25.42
N GLU A 69 10.09 10.05 24.54
CA GLU A 69 9.69 10.52 23.21
C GLU A 69 8.63 11.63 23.26
N ASP A 70 7.69 11.55 24.21
CA ASP A 70 6.68 12.59 24.41
C ASP A 70 7.27 13.87 24.99
N LYS A 71 8.33 13.77 25.81
CA LYS A 71 9.08 14.93 26.32
C LYS A 71 9.87 15.60 25.21
N GLU A 72 10.48 14.85 24.29
CA GLU A 72 11.17 15.41 23.12
C GLU A 72 10.20 16.11 22.18
N LYS A 73 9.05 15.48 21.84
CA LYS A 73 7.99 16.11 21.04
C LYS A 73 7.44 17.37 21.69
N ARG A 74 7.14 17.34 22.99
CA ARG A 74 6.67 18.53 23.72
C ARG A 74 7.72 19.63 23.79
N ALA A 75 9.00 19.28 23.96
CA ALA A 75 10.09 20.25 23.95
C ALA A 75 10.29 20.86 22.55
N GLU A 76 10.12 20.08 21.50
CA GLU A 76 10.16 20.57 20.11
C GLU A 76 8.95 21.47 19.81
N GLU A 77 7.73 21.07 20.17
CA GLU A 77 6.51 21.89 20.08
C GLU A 77 6.63 23.20 20.89
N GLU A 78 7.20 23.15 22.09
CA GLU A 78 7.43 24.34 22.92
C GLU A 78 8.52 25.24 22.32
N ARG A 79 9.54 24.65 21.68
CA ARG A 79 10.58 25.38 20.94
C ARG A 79 10.01 26.03 19.68
N GLU A 80 9.13 25.36 18.95
CA GLU A 80 8.43 25.89 17.77
C GLU A 80 7.44 27.01 18.15
N ARG A 81 6.73 26.86 19.27
CA ARG A 81 5.91 27.94 19.86
C ARG A 81 6.74 29.14 20.29
N ARG A 82 7.91 28.93 20.88
CA ARG A 82 8.87 30.01 21.23
C ARG A 82 9.47 30.70 20.00
N LEU A 83 9.53 30.02 18.86
CA LEU A 83 9.98 30.55 17.57
C LEU A 83 8.89 31.34 16.81
N GLY A 84 7.66 31.42 17.32
CA GLY A 84 6.57 32.17 16.70
C GLY A 84 6.10 31.58 15.36
N LYS A 85 6.38 30.29 15.08
CA LYS A 85 5.85 29.63 13.89
C LYS A 85 4.32 29.53 14.01
N PRO A 86 3.55 29.88 12.96
CA PRO A 86 2.11 29.71 12.97
C PRO A 86 1.75 28.24 13.24
N PRO A 87 0.64 27.97 13.95
CA PRO A 87 0.21 26.60 14.21
C PRO A 87 0.01 25.86 12.88
N LYS A 88 0.48 24.61 12.82
CA LYS A 88 0.27 23.76 11.64
C LYS A 88 -1.21 23.42 11.52
N PHE A 89 -1.70 23.46 10.30
CA PHE A 89 -3.03 23.00 9.95
C PHE A 89 -2.87 21.88 8.94
N PRO A 90 -3.23 20.62 9.22
CA PRO A 90 -3.88 20.11 10.44
C PRO A 90 -2.92 20.03 11.64
N GLU A 91 -3.45 19.91 12.86
CA GLU A 91 -2.63 19.79 14.09
C GLU A 91 -1.74 18.55 14.10
N LYS A 92 -2.23 17.45 13.50
CA LYS A 92 -1.49 16.21 13.29
C LYS A 92 -1.41 15.94 11.80
N PRO A 93 -0.30 15.39 11.28
CA PRO A 93 -0.19 15.04 9.87
C PRO A 93 -1.31 14.10 9.43
N GLU A 94 -1.99 14.43 8.34
CA GLU A 94 -3.13 13.67 7.83
C GLU A 94 -2.68 12.74 6.69
N LYS A 95 -2.95 11.44 6.82
CA LYS A 95 -2.58 10.43 5.81
C LYS A 95 -3.54 10.40 4.62
N ASP A 96 -4.80 10.72 4.82
CA ASP A 96 -5.82 10.68 3.77
C ASP A 96 -5.79 11.96 2.93
N LEU A 97 -5.01 11.95 1.85
CA LEU A 97 -4.84 13.13 0.98
C LEU A 97 -6.16 13.50 0.30
N LEU A 98 -6.92 12.50 -0.18
CA LEU A 98 -8.21 12.74 -0.82
C LEU A 98 -9.21 13.39 0.13
N LEU A 99 -9.33 12.87 1.36
CA LEU A 99 -10.21 13.45 2.38
C LEU A 99 -9.81 14.87 2.74
N PHE A 100 -8.50 15.13 2.89
CA PHE A 100 -7.98 16.45 3.21
C PHE A 100 -8.33 17.46 2.11
N LEU A 101 -8.03 17.13 0.85
CA LEU A 101 -8.33 17.97 -0.30
C LEU A 101 -9.83 18.23 -0.44
N MET A 102 -10.66 17.19 -0.35
CA MET A 102 -12.12 17.31 -0.45
C MET A 102 -12.71 18.27 0.61
N ARG A 103 -12.18 18.26 1.83
CA ARG A 103 -12.69 19.08 2.94
C ARG A 103 -12.16 20.51 2.94
N HIS A 104 -10.90 20.69 2.54
CA HIS A 104 -10.18 21.93 2.80
C HIS A 104 -9.77 22.71 1.54
N ALA A 105 -9.85 22.09 0.35
CA ALA A 105 -9.54 22.81 -0.89
C ALA A 105 -10.59 23.91 -1.13
N PRO A 106 -10.17 25.18 -1.28
CA PRO A 106 -11.07 26.32 -1.23
C PRO A 106 -11.89 26.51 -2.51
N HIS A 107 -11.38 26.11 -3.68
CA HIS A 107 -11.96 26.37 -5.00
C HIS A 107 -12.78 25.20 -5.55
N LEU A 108 -12.74 24.02 -4.92
CA LEU A 108 -13.47 22.85 -5.41
C LEU A 108 -14.98 23.03 -5.32
N THR A 109 -15.65 22.83 -6.46
CA THR A 109 -17.12 22.85 -6.57
C THR A 109 -17.76 21.60 -5.97
N PRO A 110 -19.09 21.58 -5.73
CA PRO A 110 -19.75 20.40 -5.17
C PRO A 110 -19.56 19.11 -5.99
N TRP A 111 -19.60 19.19 -7.32
CA TRP A 111 -19.42 18.01 -8.18
C TRP A 111 -17.98 17.49 -8.15
N GLN A 112 -16.99 18.38 -8.11
CA GLN A 112 -15.57 18.02 -7.98
C GLN A 112 -15.30 17.30 -6.65
N ARG A 113 -15.90 17.80 -5.56
CA ARG A 113 -15.82 17.13 -4.25
C ARG A 113 -16.47 15.76 -4.28
N ASP A 114 -17.61 15.62 -4.97
CA ASP A 114 -18.29 14.33 -5.12
C ASP A 114 -17.45 13.31 -5.91
N ILE A 115 -16.72 13.74 -6.96
CA ILE A 115 -15.79 12.87 -7.69
C ILE A 115 -14.66 12.38 -6.78
N ILE A 116 -14.08 13.27 -5.95
CA ILE A 116 -13.06 12.86 -4.97
C ILE A 116 -13.64 11.82 -4.00
N ASP A 117 -14.87 12.04 -3.50
CA ASP A 117 -15.53 11.08 -2.61
C ASP A 117 -15.79 9.73 -3.28
N ILE A 118 -16.26 9.72 -4.53
CA ILE A 118 -16.44 8.51 -5.33
C ILE A 118 -15.14 7.72 -5.41
N VAL A 119 -14.05 8.34 -5.87
CA VAL A 119 -12.76 7.66 -6.02
C VAL A 119 -12.25 7.17 -4.67
N ARG A 120 -12.38 7.98 -3.61
CA ARG A 120 -11.98 7.59 -2.26
C ARG A 120 -12.76 6.37 -1.75
N ILE A 121 -14.08 6.31 -1.97
CA ILE A 121 -14.92 5.18 -1.59
C ILE A 121 -14.53 3.91 -2.34
N GLU A 122 -14.31 4.01 -3.66
CA GLU A 122 -13.85 2.88 -4.48
C GLU A 122 -12.48 2.38 -3.99
N MET A 123 -11.53 3.28 -3.73
CA MET A 123 -10.21 2.89 -3.23
C MET A 123 -10.28 2.21 -1.87
N LEU A 124 -11.06 2.74 -0.93
CA LEU A 124 -11.28 2.09 0.37
C LEU A 124 -11.92 0.70 0.23
N TYR A 125 -12.78 0.50 -0.76
CA TYR A 125 -13.35 -0.81 -1.05
C TYR A 125 -12.28 -1.81 -1.51
N PHE A 126 -11.29 -1.38 -2.30
CA PHE A 126 -10.23 -2.26 -2.82
C PHE A 126 -9.06 -2.48 -1.86
N VAL A 127 -8.99 -1.78 -0.73
CA VAL A 127 -7.91 -1.96 0.28
C VAL A 127 -7.71 -3.42 0.70
N PRO A 128 -8.74 -4.24 1.00
CA PRO A 128 -8.54 -5.65 1.35
C PRO A 128 -7.89 -6.46 0.22
N GLN A 129 -8.21 -6.15 -1.05
CA GLN A 129 -7.57 -6.79 -2.20
C GLN A 129 -6.10 -6.36 -2.33
N MET A 130 -5.79 -5.10 -2.05
CA MET A 130 -4.40 -4.61 -2.03
C MET A 130 -3.58 -5.25 -0.89
N GLN A 131 -4.20 -5.45 0.28
CA GLN A 131 -3.58 -6.11 1.45
C GLN A 131 -3.26 -7.58 1.23
N THR A 132 -4.00 -8.24 0.35
CA THR A 132 -3.95 -9.71 0.17
C THR A 132 -3.65 -10.09 -1.27
N LYS A 133 -3.04 -9.21 -2.07
CA LYS A 133 -2.88 -9.40 -3.51
C LYS A 133 -2.19 -10.72 -3.84
N THR A 134 -1.00 -10.94 -3.29
CA THR A 134 -0.18 -12.14 -3.46
C THR A 134 -0.90 -13.38 -2.96
N MET A 135 -1.50 -13.30 -1.78
CA MET A 135 -2.25 -14.41 -1.19
C MET A 135 -3.49 -14.75 -2.02
N ASN A 136 -4.25 -13.76 -2.46
CA ASN A 136 -5.47 -13.93 -3.23
C ASN A 136 -5.19 -14.46 -4.64
N GLU A 137 -4.16 -13.94 -5.32
CA GLU A 137 -3.70 -14.44 -6.63
C GLU A 137 -3.19 -15.89 -6.53
N GLY A 138 -2.41 -16.21 -5.48
CA GLY A 138 -1.97 -17.57 -5.19
C GLY A 138 -3.12 -18.53 -4.86
N TRP A 139 -4.09 -18.07 -4.08
CA TRP A 139 -5.30 -18.82 -3.73
C TRP A 139 -6.17 -19.12 -4.95
N ALA A 140 -6.38 -18.14 -5.83
CA ALA A 140 -7.07 -18.37 -7.08
C ALA A 140 -6.31 -19.41 -7.94
N SER A 141 -4.99 -19.27 -8.05
CA SER A 141 -4.14 -20.19 -8.82
C SER A 141 -4.23 -21.63 -8.33
N ILE A 142 -4.21 -21.84 -7.01
CA ILE A 142 -4.26 -23.20 -6.45
C ILE A 142 -5.61 -23.88 -6.70
N TRP A 143 -6.73 -23.15 -6.53
CA TRP A 143 -8.05 -23.72 -6.72
C TRP A 143 -8.41 -23.89 -8.19
N HIS A 144 -8.05 -22.94 -9.06
CA HIS A 144 -8.26 -23.11 -10.50
C HIS A 144 -7.51 -24.34 -11.01
N SER A 145 -6.25 -24.53 -10.61
CA SER A 145 -5.45 -25.70 -10.99
C SER A 145 -6.10 -27.00 -10.51
N ARG A 146 -6.58 -27.05 -9.27
CA ARG A 146 -7.23 -28.24 -8.69
C ARG A 146 -8.56 -28.57 -9.35
N ILE A 147 -9.45 -27.59 -9.46
CA ILE A 147 -10.79 -27.77 -10.01
C ILE A 147 -10.68 -28.25 -11.45
N MET A 148 -9.84 -27.61 -12.27
CA MET A 148 -9.68 -27.98 -13.67
C MET A 148 -9.08 -29.37 -13.84
N ARG A 149 -8.11 -29.76 -13.00
CA ARG A 149 -7.57 -31.14 -12.97
C ARG A 149 -8.65 -32.15 -12.59
N GLU A 150 -9.42 -31.89 -11.53
CA GLU A 150 -10.48 -32.79 -11.08
C GLU A 150 -11.61 -32.91 -12.12
N MET A 151 -11.93 -31.83 -12.85
CA MET A 151 -12.86 -31.87 -13.96
C MET A 151 -12.33 -32.72 -15.12
N GLY A 152 -11.04 -32.61 -15.45
CA GLY A 152 -10.37 -33.47 -16.44
C GLY A 152 -10.38 -34.94 -16.03
N ASP A 153 -9.97 -35.25 -14.80
CA ASP A 153 -9.92 -36.62 -14.27
C ASP A 153 -11.31 -37.30 -14.24
N LYS A 154 -12.38 -36.51 -14.03
CA LYS A 154 -13.77 -36.99 -14.07
C LYS A 154 -14.37 -37.01 -15.47
N GLY A 155 -13.65 -36.55 -16.50
CA GLY A 155 -14.13 -36.45 -17.88
C GLY A 155 -15.25 -35.43 -18.09
N LEU A 156 -15.32 -34.38 -17.26
CA LEU A 156 -16.29 -33.28 -17.40
C LEU A 156 -15.87 -32.26 -18.47
N ILE A 157 -14.57 -32.21 -18.78
CA ILE A 157 -13.97 -31.39 -19.84
C ILE A 157 -13.19 -32.29 -20.80
N SER A 158 -12.96 -31.83 -22.02
CA SER A 158 -12.17 -32.61 -22.97
C SER A 158 -10.67 -32.57 -22.64
N ASP A 159 -9.92 -33.55 -23.15
CA ASP A 159 -8.45 -33.56 -23.04
C ASP A 159 -7.85 -32.30 -23.67
N SER A 160 -8.46 -31.80 -24.76
CA SER A 160 -8.06 -30.55 -25.41
C SER A 160 -8.22 -29.35 -24.46
N ASP A 161 -9.37 -29.22 -23.80
CA ASP A 161 -9.62 -28.12 -22.85
C ASP A 161 -8.67 -28.18 -21.65
N THR A 162 -8.33 -29.40 -21.21
CA THR A 162 -7.36 -29.62 -20.13
C THR A 162 -5.97 -29.12 -20.50
N VAL A 163 -5.52 -29.41 -21.73
CA VAL A 163 -4.23 -28.93 -22.25
C VAL A 163 -4.24 -27.41 -22.45
N GLU A 164 -5.33 -26.86 -23.00
CA GLU A 164 -5.48 -25.41 -23.17
C GLU A 164 -5.43 -24.68 -21.83
N PHE A 165 -6.14 -25.18 -20.81
CA PHE A 165 -6.04 -24.64 -19.46
C PHE A 165 -4.62 -24.71 -18.91
N ALA A 166 -3.90 -25.82 -19.08
CA ALA A 166 -2.52 -25.96 -18.60
C ALA A 166 -1.58 -24.92 -19.27
N GLN A 167 -1.78 -24.65 -20.56
CA GLN A 167 -1.03 -23.63 -21.28
C GLN A 167 -1.35 -22.21 -20.78
N LEU A 168 -2.62 -21.90 -20.54
CA LEU A 168 -3.02 -20.61 -19.97
C LEU A 168 -2.49 -20.42 -18.55
N HIS A 169 -2.62 -21.44 -17.70
CA HIS A 169 -2.17 -21.41 -16.31
C HIS A 169 -0.66 -21.23 -16.20
N SER A 170 0.13 -21.97 -17.00
CA SER A 170 1.59 -21.79 -17.03
C SER A 170 2.00 -20.39 -17.52
N SER A 171 1.27 -19.82 -18.47
CA SER A 171 1.52 -18.46 -18.95
C SER A 171 1.28 -17.41 -17.85
N VAL A 172 0.21 -17.57 -17.07
CA VAL A 172 -0.09 -16.68 -15.92
C VAL A 172 0.94 -16.83 -14.80
N LEU A 173 1.40 -18.05 -14.53
CA LEU A 173 2.40 -18.33 -13.50
C LEU A 173 3.85 -18.05 -13.93
N THR A 174 4.08 -17.52 -15.13
CA THR A 174 5.44 -17.30 -15.64
C THR A 174 6.17 -16.27 -14.76
N PRO A 175 7.34 -16.60 -14.19
CA PRO A 175 8.11 -15.65 -13.40
C PRO A 175 8.68 -14.55 -14.30
N SER A 176 8.74 -13.33 -13.77
CA SER A 176 9.42 -12.21 -14.42
C SER A 176 10.87 -12.12 -13.94
N ARG A 177 11.76 -11.61 -14.79
CA ARG A 177 13.18 -11.40 -14.45
C ARG A 177 13.40 -10.18 -13.56
N THR A 178 12.49 -9.21 -13.63
CA THR A 178 12.66 -7.89 -12.99
C THR A 178 11.59 -7.59 -11.95
N SER A 179 10.53 -8.40 -11.90
CA SER A 179 9.41 -8.20 -10.98
C SER A 179 8.96 -9.52 -10.39
N LEU A 180 8.39 -9.45 -9.20
CA LEU A 180 7.77 -10.60 -8.56
C LEU A 180 6.39 -10.83 -9.21
N ASN A 181 6.14 -12.07 -9.65
CA ASN A 181 4.81 -12.47 -10.08
C ASN A 181 4.02 -12.99 -8.86
N PRO A 182 3.00 -12.26 -8.38
CA PRO A 182 2.32 -12.65 -7.14
C PRO A 182 1.50 -13.94 -7.30
N TYR A 183 0.96 -14.23 -8.50
CA TYR A 183 0.35 -15.53 -8.81
C TYR A 183 1.34 -16.69 -8.58
N TYR A 184 2.57 -16.56 -9.08
CA TYR A 184 3.58 -17.61 -8.97
C TYR A 184 4.03 -17.82 -7.53
N ILE A 185 4.39 -16.74 -6.83
CA ILE A 185 4.88 -16.80 -5.46
C ILE A 185 3.79 -17.30 -4.51
N GLY A 186 2.59 -16.73 -4.61
CA GLY A 186 1.46 -17.14 -3.77
C GLY A 186 1.10 -18.61 -3.98
N PHE A 187 1.05 -19.06 -5.23
CA PHE A 187 0.80 -20.47 -5.57
C PHE A 187 1.83 -21.40 -4.93
N LYS A 188 3.13 -21.07 -5.05
CA LYS A 188 4.21 -21.89 -4.52
C LYS A 188 4.26 -21.93 -3.00
N ILE A 189 3.96 -20.81 -2.35
CA ILE A 189 3.87 -20.76 -0.89
C ILE A 189 2.70 -21.64 -0.39
N PHE A 190 1.53 -21.58 -1.02
CA PHE A 190 0.41 -22.44 -0.61
C PHE A 190 0.69 -23.93 -0.84
N GLU A 191 1.33 -24.30 -1.96
CA GLU A 191 1.78 -25.68 -2.20
C GLU A 191 2.76 -26.15 -1.11
N ASP A 192 3.70 -25.29 -0.70
CA ASP A 192 4.65 -25.60 0.37
C ASP A 192 3.98 -25.75 1.74
N ILE A 193 3.04 -24.85 2.09
CA ILE A 193 2.29 -24.94 3.35
C ILE A 193 1.53 -26.26 3.40
N GLU A 194 0.78 -26.61 2.35
CA GLU A 194 0.02 -27.85 2.33
C GLU A 194 0.94 -29.07 2.46
N ARG A 195 2.02 -29.12 1.67
CA ARG A 195 3.02 -30.19 1.70
C ARG A 195 3.62 -30.41 3.10
N ARG A 196 4.03 -29.34 3.78
CA ARG A 196 4.67 -29.40 5.10
C ARG A 196 3.72 -29.81 6.22
N TRP A 197 2.44 -29.46 6.12
CA TRP A 197 1.44 -29.85 7.11
C TRP A 197 0.80 -31.22 6.82
N ASP A 198 0.84 -31.69 5.57
CA ASP A 198 0.48 -33.07 5.26
C ASP A 198 1.57 -34.04 5.68
N ASN A 199 2.85 -33.69 5.47
CA ASN A 199 4.01 -34.53 5.78
C ASN A 199 5.01 -33.81 6.69
N PRO A 200 4.67 -33.52 7.97
CA PRO A 200 5.58 -32.84 8.89
C PRO A 200 6.77 -33.73 9.25
N THR A 201 7.94 -33.12 9.43
CA THR A 201 9.15 -33.84 9.85
C THR A 201 9.00 -34.36 11.29
N PRO A 202 9.74 -35.42 11.69
CA PRO A 202 9.69 -35.92 13.08
C PRO A 202 9.95 -34.83 14.13
N GLU A 203 10.90 -33.93 13.84
CA GLU A 203 11.24 -32.80 14.72
C GLU A 203 10.08 -31.80 14.87
N GLU A 204 9.35 -31.51 13.80
CA GLU A 204 8.18 -30.62 13.84
C GLU A 204 6.99 -31.28 14.55
N ARG A 205 6.86 -32.61 14.47
CA ARG A 205 5.83 -33.35 15.23
C ARG A 205 6.10 -33.26 16.73
N ASP A 206 7.36 -33.42 17.14
CA ASP A 206 7.74 -33.43 18.55
C ASP A 206 7.79 -32.03 19.16
N ARG A 207 8.34 -31.05 18.43
CA ARG A 207 8.49 -29.66 18.95
C ARG A 207 7.27 -28.78 18.76
N LEU A 208 6.59 -28.89 17.61
CA LEU A 208 5.48 -28.00 17.24
C LEU A 208 4.12 -28.70 17.33
N GLY A 209 4.08 -30.00 17.67
CA GLY A 209 2.83 -30.75 17.80
C GLY A 209 2.08 -30.94 16.48
N ARG A 210 2.76 -30.84 15.32
CA ARG A 210 2.10 -30.95 14.01
C ARG A 210 1.58 -32.36 13.78
N LYS A 211 0.34 -32.47 13.29
CA LYS A 211 -0.29 -33.73 12.91
C LYS A 211 -0.24 -33.88 11.39
N PRO A 212 0.16 -35.06 10.85
CA PRO A 212 0.09 -35.34 9.42
C PRO A 212 -1.33 -35.23 8.87
N GLY A 213 -1.46 -34.91 7.58
CA GLY A 213 -2.73 -34.76 6.86
C GLY A 213 -3.51 -33.48 7.18
N MET A 214 -2.87 -32.47 7.77
CA MET A 214 -3.51 -31.19 8.14
C MET A 214 -3.22 -30.07 7.14
N GLY A 215 -2.62 -30.36 5.97
CA GLY A 215 -2.24 -29.37 4.97
C GLY A 215 -3.41 -28.53 4.50
N ARG A 216 -4.51 -29.19 4.11
CA ARG A 216 -5.72 -28.48 3.66
C ARG A 216 -6.28 -27.58 4.76
N GLN A 217 -6.36 -28.05 6.00
CA GLN A 217 -6.85 -27.22 7.10
C GLN A 217 -5.96 -25.98 7.30
N LYS A 218 -4.64 -26.16 7.18
CA LYS A 218 -3.70 -25.06 7.38
C LYS A 218 -3.81 -23.97 6.31
N ILE A 219 -3.93 -24.33 5.03
CA ILE A 219 -4.06 -23.29 3.98
C ILE A 219 -5.34 -22.47 4.14
N PHE A 220 -6.42 -23.06 4.65
CA PHE A 220 -7.65 -22.33 4.97
C PHE A 220 -7.48 -21.40 6.18
N GLU A 221 -6.79 -21.87 7.23
CA GLU A 221 -6.44 -21.03 8.40
C GLU A 221 -5.59 -19.82 7.99
N VAL A 222 -4.56 -20.04 7.17
CA VAL A 222 -3.69 -18.97 6.65
C VAL A 222 -4.51 -17.95 5.85
N ARG A 223 -5.38 -18.44 4.96
CA ARG A 223 -6.25 -17.57 4.14
C ARG A 223 -7.26 -16.76 4.98
N GLU A 224 -7.58 -17.19 6.20
CA GLU A 224 -8.48 -16.49 7.11
C GLU A 224 -7.76 -15.46 7.98
N LEU A 225 -6.51 -15.73 8.38
CA LEU A 225 -5.81 -14.95 9.41
C LEU A 225 -4.71 -14.02 8.89
N ASP A 226 -4.10 -14.35 7.74
CA ASP A 226 -2.92 -13.65 7.23
C ASP A 226 -3.28 -12.60 6.17
N ASN A 227 -2.40 -11.60 6.02
CA ASN A 227 -2.33 -10.71 4.86
C ASN A 227 -0.99 -10.93 4.12
N ASP A 228 -0.73 -10.24 3.01
CA ASP A 228 0.50 -10.49 2.23
C ASP A 228 1.79 -10.31 3.06
N VAL A 229 1.81 -9.33 3.97
CA VAL A 229 2.97 -9.05 4.85
C VAL A 229 3.22 -10.22 5.80
N SER A 230 2.19 -10.70 6.50
CA SER A 230 2.35 -11.83 7.43
C SER A 230 2.55 -13.15 6.69
N PHE A 231 1.85 -13.34 5.56
CA PHE A 231 1.96 -14.51 4.69
C PHE A 231 3.39 -14.71 4.20
N LEU A 232 4.01 -13.68 3.62
CA LEU A 232 5.40 -13.75 3.17
C LEU A 232 6.38 -13.87 4.33
N ARG A 233 6.18 -13.10 5.41
CA ARG A 233 7.08 -13.15 6.58
C ARG A 233 7.13 -14.56 7.20
N ASN A 234 5.98 -15.20 7.33
CA ASN A 234 5.81 -16.48 8.03
C ASN A 234 6.09 -17.69 7.14
N TYR A 235 5.79 -17.60 5.83
CA TYR A 235 5.76 -18.76 4.94
C TYR A 235 6.72 -18.71 3.76
N LEU A 236 7.37 -17.58 3.47
CA LEU A 236 8.49 -17.55 2.51
C LEU A 236 9.75 -18.09 3.19
N THR A 237 9.96 -19.40 3.06
CA THR A 237 11.06 -20.15 3.67
C THR A 237 12.36 -20.05 2.87
N GLU A 238 13.48 -20.42 3.50
CA GLU A 238 14.78 -20.54 2.82
C GLU A 238 14.73 -21.46 1.60
N ASP A 239 14.09 -22.62 1.73
CA ASP A 239 13.94 -23.58 0.65
C ASP A 239 13.16 -22.98 -0.51
N LEU A 240 12.07 -22.25 -0.24
CA LEU A 240 11.32 -21.56 -1.29
C LEU A 240 12.12 -20.45 -1.96
N VAL A 241 12.85 -19.62 -1.19
CA VAL A 241 13.69 -18.57 -1.78
C VAL A 241 14.72 -19.16 -2.74
N ARG A 242 15.32 -20.31 -2.38
CA ARG A 242 16.27 -21.03 -3.23
C ARG A 242 15.59 -21.69 -4.43
N ASP A 243 14.47 -22.38 -4.22
CA ASP A 243 13.75 -23.11 -5.28
C ASP A 243 13.15 -22.16 -6.33
N LEU A 244 12.76 -20.96 -5.91
CA LEU A 244 12.20 -19.91 -6.76
C LEU A 244 13.26 -18.95 -7.33
N ASP A 245 14.53 -19.16 -7.01
CA ASP A 245 15.68 -18.34 -7.44
C ASP A 245 15.50 -16.84 -7.12
N LEU A 246 14.97 -16.54 -5.93
CA LEU A 246 14.69 -15.17 -5.50
C LEU A 246 15.95 -14.51 -4.91
N TYR A 247 16.44 -13.48 -5.59
CA TYR A 247 17.57 -12.66 -5.13
C TYR A 247 17.25 -11.17 -5.20
N LEU A 248 18.00 -10.35 -4.45
CA LEU A 248 17.96 -8.90 -4.62
C LEU A 248 18.97 -8.51 -5.69
N TYR A 249 18.48 -7.78 -6.69
CA TYR A 249 19.30 -7.28 -7.79
C TYR A 249 19.54 -5.78 -7.60
N LYS A 250 20.76 -5.35 -7.93
CA LYS A 250 21.10 -3.93 -8.03
C LYS A 250 21.67 -3.67 -9.42
N LYS A 251 21.36 -2.50 -9.98
CA LYS A 251 22.00 -2.03 -11.20
C LYS A 251 23.39 -1.48 -10.86
N ASP A 252 24.43 -2.08 -11.41
CA ASP A 252 25.81 -1.58 -11.35
C ASP A 252 26.22 -1.12 -12.76
N GLY A 253 26.20 0.19 -13.00
CA GLY A 253 26.28 0.75 -14.34
C GLY A 253 25.06 0.36 -15.20
N ASP A 254 25.30 -0.44 -16.24
CA ASP A 254 24.25 -0.98 -17.14
C ASP A 254 23.92 -2.46 -16.91
N GLU A 255 24.61 -3.14 -16.00
CA GLU A 255 24.37 -4.55 -15.72
C GLU A 255 23.62 -4.77 -14.40
N TRP A 256 22.80 -5.82 -14.36
CA TRP A 256 22.13 -6.26 -13.14
C TRP A 256 23.02 -7.26 -12.41
N VAL A 257 23.45 -6.91 -11.21
CA VAL A 257 24.24 -7.77 -10.34
C VAL A 257 23.41 -8.25 -9.15
N VAL A 258 23.64 -9.49 -8.73
CA VAL A 258 23.04 -10.03 -7.51
C VAL A 258 23.69 -9.35 -6.31
N ALA A 259 22.92 -8.50 -5.62
CA ALA A 259 23.38 -7.74 -4.47
C ALA A 259 23.29 -8.54 -3.16
N GLU A 260 22.28 -9.40 -3.02
CA GLU A 260 22.06 -10.18 -1.80
C GLU A 260 21.45 -11.55 -2.10
N LYS A 261 21.94 -12.56 -1.39
CA LYS A 261 21.51 -13.97 -1.49
C LYS A 261 20.98 -14.54 -0.18
N ASN A 262 21.23 -13.85 0.93
CA ASN A 262 20.70 -14.26 2.23
C ASN A 262 19.16 -14.20 2.21
N TRP A 263 18.52 -15.34 2.45
CA TRP A 263 17.07 -15.47 2.29
C TRP A 263 16.28 -14.58 3.26
N GLN A 264 16.76 -14.35 4.49
CA GLN A 264 16.09 -13.47 5.43
C GLN A 264 16.04 -12.05 4.89
N LYS A 265 17.16 -11.54 4.39
CA LYS A 265 17.22 -10.20 3.79
C LYS A 265 16.35 -10.09 2.53
N VAL A 266 16.37 -11.11 1.66
CA VAL A 266 15.50 -11.17 0.48
C VAL A 266 14.03 -11.05 0.92
N ARG A 267 13.57 -11.92 1.83
CA ARG A 267 12.21 -11.90 2.36
C ARG A 267 11.87 -10.55 2.98
N ASP A 268 12.74 -10.04 3.86
CA ASP A 268 12.47 -8.80 4.61
C ASP A 268 12.39 -7.59 3.69
N THR A 269 13.20 -7.54 2.61
CA THR A 269 13.09 -6.53 1.57
C THR A 269 11.80 -6.66 0.76
N ILE A 270 11.39 -7.89 0.37
CA ILE A 270 10.11 -8.10 -0.32
C ILE A 270 8.96 -7.62 0.55
N VAL A 271 8.96 -7.97 1.84
CA VAL A 271 7.94 -7.55 2.81
C VAL A 271 7.95 -6.03 3.00
N ALA A 272 9.13 -5.42 3.12
CA ALA A 272 9.25 -3.97 3.27
C ALA A 272 8.67 -3.21 2.05
N ASN A 273 8.87 -3.73 0.84
CA ASN A 273 8.31 -3.19 -0.39
C ASN A 273 6.77 -3.33 -0.49
N MET A 274 6.14 -4.11 0.40
CA MET A 274 4.69 -4.22 0.48
C MET A 274 4.08 -3.30 1.54
N THR A 275 4.89 -2.55 2.28
CA THR A 275 4.42 -1.51 3.19
C THR A 275 3.60 -0.49 2.41
N ASN A 276 2.44 -0.11 2.95
CA ASN A 276 1.47 0.78 2.28
C ASN A 276 1.16 0.33 0.82
N PHE A 277 1.07 -0.98 0.60
CA PHE A 277 0.78 -1.62 -0.69
C PHE A 277 1.81 -1.33 -1.80
N GLY A 278 3.04 -0.97 -1.43
CA GLY A 278 4.09 -0.57 -2.37
C GLY A 278 3.97 0.87 -2.87
N HIS A 279 3.10 1.67 -2.27
CA HIS A 279 3.00 3.11 -2.53
C HIS A 279 3.73 3.91 -1.45
N PRO A 280 4.34 5.05 -1.79
CA PRO A 280 5.05 5.87 -0.82
C PRO A 280 4.12 6.39 0.29
N TYR A 281 4.65 6.47 1.51
CA TYR A 281 3.88 6.94 2.66
C TYR A 281 3.88 8.47 2.72
N LEU A 282 2.93 9.10 2.02
CA LEU A 282 2.75 10.55 2.03
C LEU A 282 1.74 10.99 3.10
N VAL A 283 1.98 12.13 3.74
CA VAL A 283 1.05 12.80 4.67
C VAL A 283 1.00 14.30 4.40
N VAL A 284 -0.16 14.92 4.65
CA VAL A 284 -0.27 16.38 4.68
C VAL A 284 0.25 16.88 6.03
N ASP A 285 1.38 17.56 6.05
CA ASP A 285 1.97 18.13 7.28
C ASP A 285 1.45 19.56 7.54
N ASN A 286 1.20 20.34 6.47
CA ASN A 286 0.65 21.68 6.61
C ASN A 286 -0.07 22.18 5.34
N GLY A 287 -1.39 22.40 5.39
CA GLY A 287 -2.22 23.03 4.37
C GLY A 287 -2.32 24.56 4.44
N ASP A 288 -1.62 25.21 5.37
CA ASP A 288 -1.40 26.66 5.35
C ASP A 288 0.10 27.00 5.48
N TYR A 289 0.90 26.33 4.66
CA TYR A 289 2.33 26.58 4.64
C TYR A 289 2.63 28.04 4.29
N ARG A 290 3.53 28.65 5.06
CA ARG A 290 3.93 30.07 4.98
C ARG A 290 2.77 31.09 5.11
N GLY A 291 1.59 30.66 5.57
CA GLY A 291 0.41 31.53 5.69
C GLY A 291 -0.21 31.95 4.35
N ASN A 292 0.15 31.26 3.27
CA ASN A 292 -0.32 31.54 1.90
C ASN A 292 -1.34 30.51 1.39
N ARG A 293 -1.81 29.60 2.25
CA ARG A 293 -2.57 28.39 1.89
C ARG A 293 -1.82 27.51 0.89
N GLU A 294 -0.50 27.45 1.01
CA GLU A 294 0.33 26.50 0.27
C GLU A 294 0.23 25.13 0.93
N LEU A 295 0.23 24.05 0.14
CA LEU A 295 0.13 22.69 0.67
C LEU A 295 1.52 22.10 0.85
N TYR A 296 1.81 21.61 2.04
CA TYR A 296 3.05 20.91 2.38
C TYR A 296 2.77 19.44 2.66
N ILE A 297 3.24 18.60 1.74
CA ILE A 297 3.18 17.15 1.80
C ILE A 297 4.56 16.65 2.22
N LYS A 298 4.56 15.72 3.17
CA LYS A 298 5.78 15.07 3.64
C LYS A 298 5.76 13.60 3.26
N HIS A 299 6.80 13.15 2.59
CA HIS A 299 7.08 11.73 2.40
C HIS A 299 7.78 11.19 3.65
N LEU A 300 7.12 10.29 4.38
CA LEU A 300 7.74 9.52 5.44
C LEU A 300 8.59 8.43 4.78
N PHE A 301 9.88 8.71 4.63
CA PHE A 301 10.81 7.84 3.91
C PHE A 301 11.03 6.51 4.65
N GLU A 302 10.63 5.41 4.00
CA GLU A 302 10.76 4.03 4.49
C GLU A 302 11.80 3.23 3.67
N GLY A 303 12.85 3.90 3.19
CA GLY A 303 13.94 3.25 2.45
C GLY A 303 13.78 3.22 0.93
N GLN A 304 12.61 3.57 0.40
CA GLN A 304 12.37 3.72 -1.03
C GLN A 304 12.33 5.19 -1.44
N GLU A 305 13.16 5.57 -2.42
CA GLU A 305 13.17 6.91 -3.00
C GLU A 305 12.03 7.06 -4.02
N LEU A 306 11.52 8.28 -4.17
CA LEU A 306 10.52 8.60 -5.19
C LEU A 306 11.19 8.71 -6.56
N ASP A 307 10.52 8.22 -7.61
CA ASP A 307 10.84 8.64 -8.98
C ASP A 307 10.52 10.13 -9.12
N LEU A 308 11.55 10.95 -9.30
CA LEU A 308 11.42 12.40 -9.35
C LEU A 308 10.58 12.87 -10.54
N ASN A 309 10.70 12.23 -11.70
CA ASN A 309 9.93 12.62 -12.89
C ASN A 309 8.45 12.31 -12.70
N TYR A 310 8.15 11.17 -12.08
CA TYR A 310 6.78 10.80 -11.74
C TYR A 310 6.22 11.75 -10.68
N ALA A 311 6.96 11.98 -9.59
CA ALA A 311 6.56 12.87 -8.50
C ALA A 311 6.29 14.30 -8.99
N GLU A 312 7.17 14.87 -9.83
CA GLU A 312 6.96 16.19 -10.42
C GLU A 312 5.65 16.24 -11.21
N LYS A 313 5.36 15.27 -12.07
CA LYS A 313 4.10 15.20 -12.83
C LYS A 313 2.88 15.08 -11.91
N THR A 314 2.95 14.24 -10.88
CA THR A 314 1.87 14.09 -9.89
C THR A 314 1.59 15.42 -9.16
N LEU A 315 2.61 16.24 -8.88
CA LEU A 315 2.41 17.56 -8.26
C LEU A 315 1.57 18.52 -9.11
N HIS A 316 1.56 18.40 -10.43
CA HIS A 316 0.70 19.23 -11.28
C HIS A 316 -0.77 18.89 -11.05
N HIS A 317 -1.09 17.60 -10.90
CA HIS A 317 -2.43 17.14 -10.57
C HIS A 317 -2.84 17.56 -9.16
N VAL A 318 -1.95 17.43 -8.17
CA VAL A 318 -2.24 17.89 -6.80
C VAL A 318 -2.49 19.41 -6.76
N PHE A 319 -1.74 20.19 -7.55
CA PHE A 319 -2.00 21.63 -7.71
C PHE A 319 -3.36 21.91 -8.33
N GLN A 320 -3.79 21.15 -9.35
CA GLN A 320 -5.13 21.30 -9.91
C GLN A 320 -6.22 21.06 -8.85
N LEU A 321 -6.00 20.08 -7.95
CA LEU A 321 -6.94 19.75 -6.87
C LEU A 321 -6.92 20.76 -5.72
N TRP A 322 -5.78 21.37 -5.40
CA TRP A 322 -5.61 22.29 -4.26
C TRP A 322 -5.70 23.78 -4.63
N GLY A 323 -5.32 24.14 -5.86
CA GLY A 323 -5.44 25.47 -6.45
C GLY A 323 -4.34 26.46 -6.07
N ARG A 324 -3.33 26.02 -5.32
CA ARG A 324 -2.21 26.85 -4.81
C ARG A 324 -0.90 26.06 -4.82
N PRO A 325 0.26 26.71 -4.67
CA PRO A 325 1.56 26.03 -4.71
C PRO A 325 1.64 24.83 -3.75
N ILE A 326 2.28 23.77 -4.23
CA ILE A 326 2.44 22.50 -3.53
C ILE A 326 3.92 22.25 -3.27
N HIS A 327 4.24 21.79 -2.07
CA HIS A 327 5.58 21.40 -1.64
C HIS A 327 5.58 19.94 -1.21
N LEU A 328 6.52 19.16 -1.73
CA LEU A 328 6.74 17.77 -1.36
C LEU A 328 8.15 17.59 -0.80
N GLU A 329 8.23 17.34 0.50
CA GLU A 329 9.48 16.96 1.18
C GLU A 329 9.72 15.47 0.99
N THR A 330 10.91 15.10 0.49
CA THR A 330 11.34 13.69 0.36
C THR A 330 12.84 13.54 0.54
N VAL A 331 13.32 12.30 0.66
CA VAL A 331 14.75 11.94 0.67
C VAL A 331 15.13 11.40 -0.70
N PHE A 332 16.23 11.90 -1.26
CA PHE A 332 16.81 11.45 -2.53
C PHE A 332 18.33 11.48 -2.43
N GLU A 333 19.00 10.38 -2.79
CA GLU A 333 20.45 10.16 -2.60
C GLU A 333 20.92 10.48 -1.17
N GLY A 334 20.09 10.13 -0.18
CA GLY A 334 20.36 10.39 1.24
C GLY A 334 20.26 11.86 1.68
N LYS A 335 19.86 12.78 0.79
CA LYS A 335 19.64 14.20 1.10
C LYS A 335 18.16 14.52 1.15
N ARG A 336 17.75 15.39 2.09
CA ARG A 336 16.39 15.94 2.11
C ARG A 336 16.24 16.97 1.02
N ILE A 337 15.24 16.79 0.17
CA ILE A 337 14.90 17.70 -0.90
C ILE A 337 13.46 18.15 -0.76
N LEU A 338 13.18 19.35 -1.26
CA LEU A 338 11.85 19.91 -1.37
C LEU A 338 11.55 20.13 -2.86
N LEU A 339 10.62 19.35 -3.38
CA LEU A 339 10.03 19.58 -4.69
C LEU A 339 8.89 20.60 -4.53
N THR A 340 8.80 21.57 -5.42
CA THR A 340 7.78 22.61 -5.35
C THR A 340 7.24 22.88 -6.74
N TYR A 341 5.91 22.93 -6.85
CA TYR A 341 5.22 23.36 -8.06
C TYR A 341 4.35 24.58 -7.74
N ASP A 342 4.60 25.68 -8.45
CA ASP A 342 3.96 26.98 -8.23
C ASP A 342 2.76 27.26 -9.16
N GLY A 343 2.48 26.36 -10.11
CA GLY A 343 1.45 26.50 -11.14
C GLY A 343 2.02 26.69 -12.54
N GLU A 344 3.30 27.05 -12.68
CA GLU A 344 3.98 27.21 -13.96
C GLU A 344 5.25 26.36 -14.07
N ARG A 345 6.01 26.21 -12.98
CA ARG A 345 7.33 25.57 -12.99
C ARG A 345 7.53 24.65 -11.80
N ASN A 346 8.28 23.57 -12.04
CA ASN A 346 8.83 22.73 -10.99
C ASN A 346 10.15 23.32 -10.51
N SER A 347 10.34 23.37 -9.21
CA SER A 347 11.60 23.75 -8.58
C SER A 347 12.01 22.70 -7.55
N LYS A 348 13.31 22.45 -7.48
CA LYS A 348 13.93 21.51 -6.54
C LYS A 348 14.92 22.28 -5.68
N SER A 349 14.76 22.19 -4.37
CA SER A 349 15.72 22.75 -3.40
C SER A 349 16.20 21.65 -2.45
N THR A 350 17.44 21.75 -2.00
CA THR A 350 17.97 20.86 -0.96
C THR A 350 17.75 21.52 0.39
N LEU A 351 17.16 20.79 1.34
CA LEU A 351 17.00 21.28 2.71
C LEU A 351 18.29 20.95 3.47
N GLU A 352 19.01 21.97 3.92
CA GLU A 352 20.14 21.79 4.84
C GLU A 352 19.63 21.33 6.22
N LYS A 353 20.48 20.57 6.93
CA LYS A 353 20.13 19.88 8.19
C LYS A 353 19.71 20.80 9.31
#